data_AF-A0A7W4DW10-F1
#
_entry.id   AF-A0A7W4DW10-F1
#
_cell.length_a   1.000
_cell.length_b   1.000
_cell.length_c   1.000
_cell.angle_alpha   90.00
_cell.angle_beta   90.00
_cell.angle_gamma   90.00
#
_symmetry.space_group_name_H-M   'P 1'
#
loop_
_entity.id
_entity.type
_entity.pdbx_description
1 polymer ?
#
loop_
_entity_poly.entity_id
_entity_poly.type
_entity_poly.pdbx_seq_one_letter_code
_entity_poly.pdbx_strand_id
1 'polypeptide(L)'
;MQKKPATVTVTPKTIEIEEGKELPEVELRFDGLQFEEVESTFAPIVYAVYVDGETEWNPNFGPLAVGEYDVQPLHYAGRYADSNYMVTLANGKQKVKPSVANKRVTFTVVDANGGATLAEAGVAIADATLKTDAAGKVSIVLPPKGYSYDVAKAEYDDYEGRLTVLDEDQELTVALKKLEVTVTYKTDGNGVIAMEAAVQRLPMGGDGEQVVAVPNAGYQFVSWEDGAVNSTR
;
A
#
# COMPACT_ATOMS: atom_id res chain seq x y z
N MET A 1 29.53 -42.77 25.42
CA MET A 1 29.27 -41.86 24.28
C MET A 1 28.60 -40.61 24.82
N GLN A 2 29.24 -39.44 24.73
CA GLN A 2 28.56 -38.17 24.96
C GLN A 2 27.84 -37.79 23.67
N LYS A 3 26.53 -37.56 23.75
CA LYS A 3 25.73 -37.01 22.64
C LYS A 3 25.59 -35.51 22.92
N LYS A 4 26.12 -34.68 22.03
CA LYS A 4 25.96 -33.22 22.07
C LYS A 4 25.37 -32.78 20.72
N PRO A 5 24.35 -31.91 20.70
CA PRO A 5 23.85 -31.37 19.45
C PRO A 5 24.97 -30.65 18.66
N ALA A 6 24.97 -30.80 17.34
CA ALA A 6 25.83 -29.99 16.47
C ALA A 6 25.37 -28.53 16.51
N THR A 7 26.26 -27.58 16.18
CA THR A 7 25.91 -26.16 16.15
C THR A 7 25.75 -25.72 14.70
N VAL A 8 24.65 -25.04 14.39
CA VAL A 8 24.38 -24.48 13.07
C VAL A 8 24.13 -22.99 13.22
N THR A 9 24.73 -22.20 12.33
CA THR A 9 24.41 -20.79 12.16
C THR A 9 23.67 -20.59 10.84
N VAL A 10 22.49 -20.00 10.88
CA VAL A 10 21.71 -19.68 9.70
C VAL A 10 21.84 -18.18 9.44
N THR A 11 22.29 -17.83 8.24
CA THR A 11 22.50 -16.44 7.84
C THR A 11 21.78 -16.19 6.52
N PRO A 12 21.06 -15.07 6.34
CA PRO A 12 20.61 -14.65 5.03
C PRO A 12 21.78 -14.55 4.06
N LYS A 13 21.63 -15.08 2.85
CA LYS A 13 22.57 -14.77 1.78
C LYS A 13 22.49 -13.28 1.48
N THR A 14 23.61 -12.66 1.14
CA THR A 14 23.59 -11.27 0.67
C THR A 14 22.81 -11.20 -0.64
N ILE A 15 21.74 -10.40 -0.63
CA ILE A 15 20.89 -10.17 -1.79
C ILE A 15 21.17 -8.76 -2.32
N GLU A 16 21.43 -8.66 -3.62
CA GLU A 16 21.50 -7.39 -4.33
C GLU A 16 20.35 -7.31 -5.33
N ILE A 17 19.53 -6.27 -5.22
CA ILE A 17 18.43 -5.98 -6.16
C ILE A 17 18.57 -4.58 -6.75
N GLU A 18 17.84 -4.32 -7.83
CA GLU A 18 17.68 -2.99 -8.39
C GLU A 18 16.44 -2.30 -7.79
N GLU A 19 16.51 -0.99 -7.57
CA GLU A 19 15.40 -0.17 -7.10
C GLU A 19 14.15 -0.33 -8.00
N GLY A 20 12.97 -0.47 -7.41
CA GLY A 20 11.72 -0.73 -8.14
C GLY A 20 11.48 -2.20 -8.50
N LYS A 21 12.36 -3.12 -8.10
CA LYS A 21 12.09 -4.56 -8.15
C LYS A 21 11.36 -5.01 -6.90
N GLU A 22 10.47 -5.99 -7.07
CA GLU A 22 9.89 -6.74 -5.95
C GLU A 22 11.01 -7.42 -5.14
N LEU A 23 10.84 -7.47 -3.82
CA LEU A 23 11.79 -8.15 -2.94
C LEU A 23 11.74 -9.66 -3.20
N PRO A 24 12.88 -10.31 -3.52
CA PRO A 24 12.93 -11.75 -3.62
C PRO A 24 12.80 -12.39 -2.23
N GLU A 25 12.47 -13.68 -2.21
CA GLU A 25 12.53 -14.46 -0.98
C GLU A 25 13.95 -14.45 -0.40
N VAL A 26 14.05 -14.36 0.93
CA VAL A 26 15.33 -14.36 1.63
C VAL A 26 15.92 -15.76 1.60
N GLU A 27 16.85 -15.99 0.68
CA GLU A 27 17.61 -17.23 0.65
C GLU A 27 18.52 -17.34 1.89
N LEU A 28 18.55 -18.53 2.50
CA LEU A 28 19.33 -18.81 3.70
C LEU A 28 20.59 -19.62 3.37
N ARG A 29 21.64 -19.39 4.15
CA ARG A 29 22.86 -20.22 4.19
C ARG A 29 22.98 -20.85 5.56
N PHE A 30 23.23 -22.16 5.60
CA PHE A 30 23.40 -22.91 6.82
C PHE A 30 24.88 -23.31 7.00
N ASP A 31 25.55 -22.69 7.98
CA ASP A 31 26.94 -22.97 8.31
C ASP A 31 27.00 -23.95 9.50
N GLY A 32 27.62 -25.12 9.31
CA GLY A 32 27.78 -26.15 10.36
C GLY A 32 26.81 -27.33 10.28
N LEU A 33 26.07 -27.47 9.19
CA LEU A 33 25.29 -28.69 8.92
C LEU A 33 26.22 -29.90 8.79
N GLN A 34 25.76 -31.03 9.32
CA GLN A 34 26.45 -32.32 9.14
C GLN A 34 25.97 -33.06 7.89
N PHE A 35 24.77 -32.73 7.41
CA PHE A 35 24.09 -33.31 6.24
C PHE A 35 23.28 -32.20 5.58
N GLU A 36 23.36 -32.03 4.26
CA GLU A 36 22.65 -30.96 3.54
C GLU A 36 21.14 -31.25 3.44
N GLU A 37 20.75 -32.53 3.42
CA GLU A 37 19.36 -32.96 3.24
C GLU A 37 18.42 -32.54 4.38
N VAL A 38 18.99 -32.13 5.52
CA VAL A 38 18.23 -31.72 6.71
C VAL A 38 17.76 -30.27 6.67
N GLU A 39 18.16 -29.46 5.68
CA GLU A 39 17.70 -28.06 5.56
C GLU A 39 16.17 -27.96 5.53
N SER A 40 15.52 -28.83 4.74
CA SER A 40 14.06 -28.90 4.62
C SER A 40 13.33 -29.42 5.86
N THR A 41 14.07 -29.92 6.87
CA THR A 41 13.50 -30.49 8.10
C THR A 41 13.45 -29.51 9.26
N PHE A 42 14.14 -28.37 9.15
CA PHE A 42 14.04 -27.31 10.15
C PHE A 42 12.64 -26.72 10.18
N ALA A 43 12.21 -26.27 11.36
CA ALA A 43 11.03 -25.42 11.45
C ALA A 43 11.19 -24.19 10.53
N PRO A 44 10.11 -23.63 9.95
CA PRO A 44 10.20 -22.49 9.06
C PRO A 44 10.96 -21.32 9.70
N ILE A 45 12.04 -20.88 9.03
CA ILE A 45 12.86 -19.74 9.45
C ILE A 45 12.47 -18.56 8.57
N VAL A 46 11.93 -17.51 9.17
CA VAL A 46 11.45 -16.34 8.45
C VAL A 46 12.33 -15.13 8.80
N TYR A 47 12.69 -14.37 7.78
CA TYR A 47 13.40 -13.11 7.91
C TYR A 47 12.58 -11.98 7.30
N ALA A 48 12.76 -10.78 7.83
CA ALA A 48 12.18 -9.56 7.29
C ALA A 48 13.27 -8.53 7.00
N VAL A 49 13.02 -7.69 6.01
CA VAL A 49 13.85 -6.52 5.69
C VAL A 49 13.36 -5.32 6.48
N TYR A 50 14.27 -4.53 7.03
CA TYR A 50 13.95 -3.36 7.86
C TYR A 50 14.39 -2.08 7.17
N VAL A 51 13.49 -1.09 7.06
CA VAL A 51 13.75 0.16 6.31
C VAL A 51 14.66 1.15 7.05
N ASP A 52 14.63 1.12 8.38
CA ASP A 52 15.38 2.02 9.28
C ASP A 52 15.98 1.27 10.49
N GLY A 53 16.06 -0.06 10.41
CA GLY A 53 16.55 -0.95 11.47
C GLY A 53 15.50 -1.36 12.51
N GLU A 54 14.34 -0.69 12.55
CA GLU A 54 13.25 -0.99 13.51
C GLU A 54 11.90 -1.28 12.83
N THR A 55 11.66 -0.65 11.68
CA THR A 55 10.43 -0.78 10.91
C THR A 55 10.57 -1.88 9.86
N GLU A 56 9.79 -2.95 10.03
CA GLU A 56 9.65 -4.00 9.02
C GLU A 56 9.06 -3.41 7.73
N TRP A 57 9.75 -3.67 6.61
CA TRP A 57 9.25 -3.27 5.30
C TRP A 57 7.97 -4.02 4.96
N ASN A 58 7.02 -3.29 4.36
CA ASN A 58 5.83 -3.87 3.76
C ASN A 58 5.59 -3.22 2.38
N PRO A 59 4.82 -3.87 1.50
CA PRO A 59 4.54 -3.35 0.15
C PRO A 59 3.91 -1.96 0.13
N ASN A 60 3.19 -1.54 1.19
CA ASN A 60 2.56 -0.22 1.24
C ASN A 60 3.58 0.92 1.30
N PHE A 61 4.82 0.67 1.70
CA PHE A 61 5.89 1.66 1.62
C PHE A 61 6.46 1.82 0.20
N GLY A 62 6.04 0.97 -0.73
CA GLY A 62 6.60 0.89 -2.07
C GLY A 62 7.97 0.20 -2.11
N PRO A 63 8.57 0.13 -3.30
CA PRO A 63 9.89 -0.45 -3.48
C PRO A 63 10.93 0.26 -2.61
N LEU A 64 11.86 -0.52 -2.05
CA LEU A 64 12.98 0.03 -1.29
C LEU A 64 13.79 0.98 -2.18
N ALA A 65 14.15 2.14 -1.62
CA ALA A 65 15.05 3.09 -2.27
C ALA A 65 16.49 2.54 -2.32
N VAL A 66 17.34 3.12 -3.17
CA VAL A 66 18.78 2.77 -3.21
C VAL A 66 19.41 2.90 -1.82
N GLY A 67 20.04 1.82 -1.35
CA GLY A 67 20.58 1.77 0.01
C GLY A 67 21.00 0.37 0.44
N GLU A 68 21.36 0.26 1.71
CA GLU A 68 21.63 -1.01 2.37
C GLU A 68 20.70 -1.14 3.58
N TYR A 69 20.03 -2.29 3.69
CA TYR A 69 18.99 -2.58 4.65
C TYR A 69 19.35 -3.80 5.49
N ASP A 70 18.91 -3.79 6.75
CA ASP A 70 19.07 -4.92 7.64
C ASP A 70 18.06 -6.02 7.32
N VAL A 71 18.52 -7.27 7.34
CA VAL A 71 17.68 -8.45 7.21
C VAL A 71 17.76 -9.22 8.52
N GLN A 72 16.66 -9.27 9.27
CA GLN A 72 16.65 -9.79 10.63
C GLN A 72 15.66 -10.95 10.79
N PRO A 73 15.95 -11.94 11.64
CA PRO A 73 15.06 -13.07 11.84
C PRO A 73 13.82 -12.65 12.63
N LEU A 74 12.65 -13.09 12.18
CA LEU A 74 11.40 -12.90 12.91
C LEU A 74 11.31 -13.89 14.07
N HIS A 75 10.73 -13.43 15.19
CA HIS A 75 10.47 -14.24 16.39
C HIS A 75 11.71 -14.91 17.04
N TYR A 76 12.91 -14.37 16.81
CA TYR A 76 14.14 -14.95 17.34
C TYR A 76 14.43 -14.48 18.79
N ALA A 77 14.12 -15.33 19.77
CA ALA A 77 14.40 -15.08 21.18
C ALA A 77 15.81 -15.52 21.63
N GLY A 78 16.69 -15.86 20.68
CA GLY A 78 18.02 -16.42 20.92
C GLY A 78 18.12 -17.88 20.47
N ARG A 79 19.32 -18.45 20.64
CA ARG A 79 19.64 -19.81 20.17
C ARG A 79 18.60 -20.84 20.65
N TYR A 80 18.18 -21.74 19.76
CA TYR A 80 17.18 -22.76 20.06
C TYR A 80 17.63 -24.14 19.57
N ALA A 81 17.04 -25.18 20.15
CA ALA A 81 17.26 -26.54 19.68
C ALA A 81 16.25 -26.86 18.58
N ASP A 82 16.74 -27.40 17.46
CA ASP A 82 15.91 -28.01 16.42
C ASP A 82 16.56 -29.33 16.00
N SER A 83 15.82 -30.42 16.18
CA SER A 83 16.31 -31.76 15.89
C SER A 83 17.66 -32.06 16.57
N ASN A 84 18.72 -32.34 15.79
CA ASN A 84 20.06 -32.64 16.31
C ASN A 84 20.97 -31.40 16.42
N TYR A 85 20.41 -30.21 16.22
CA TYR A 85 21.17 -28.96 16.10
C TYR A 85 20.79 -27.94 17.17
N MET A 86 21.78 -27.19 17.62
CA MET A 86 21.59 -25.89 18.26
C MET A 86 21.70 -24.82 17.17
N VAL A 87 20.56 -24.22 16.84
CA VAL A 87 20.42 -23.22 15.78
C VAL A 87 20.67 -21.82 16.34
N THR A 88 21.49 -21.06 15.64
CA THR A 88 21.72 -19.63 15.87
C THR A 88 21.35 -18.88 14.60
N LEU A 89 20.45 -17.91 14.70
CA LEU A 89 20.09 -17.03 13.58
C LEU A 89 20.96 -15.78 13.63
N ALA A 90 21.54 -15.39 12.50
CA ALA A 90 22.37 -14.21 12.35
C ALA A 90 21.72 -13.20 11.41
N ASN A 91 21.91 -11.92 11.67
CA ASN A 91 21.43 -10.86 10.79
C ASN A 91 22.18 -10.88 9.45
N GLY A 92 21.48 -10.53 8.38
CA GLY A 92 22.02 -10.33 7.05
C GLY A 92 21.89 -8.89 6.58
N LYS A 93 22.26 -8.68 5.32
CA LYS A 93 22.17 -7.40 4.62
C LYS A 93 21.53 -7.58 3.26
N GLN A 94 20.68 -6.64 2.88
CA GLN A 94 20.16 -6.51 1.53
C GLN A 94 20.59 -5.16 0.95
N LYS A 95 21.07 -5.18 -0.29
CA LYS A 95 21.51 -3.98 -1.00
C LYS A 95 20.60 -3.70 -2.18
N VAL A 96 20.15 -2.46 -2.24
CA VAL A 96 19.36 -1.94 -3.36
C VAL A 96 20.26 -1.01 -4.17
N LYS A 97 20.43 -1.33 -5.45
CA LYS A 97 21.22 -0.58 -6.42
C LYS A 97 20.32 0.34 -7.25
N PRO A 98 20.87 1.42 -7.81
CA PRO A 98 20.16 2.20 -8.82
C PRO A 98 19.70 1.30 -9.96
N SER A 99 18.46 1.50 -10.40
CA SER A 99 17.91 0.84 -11.57
C SER A 99 18.09 1.71 -12.82
N VAL A 100 18.48 1.10 -13.94
CA VAL A 100 18.42 1.74 -15.27
C VAL A 100 17.15 1.39 -16.05
N ALA A 101 16.52 0.25 -15.72
CA ALA A 101 15.37 -0.30 -16.42
C ALA A 101 14.03 0.23 -15.88
N ASN A 102 13.90 0.31 -14.55
CA ASN A 102 12.77 0.94 -13.88
C ASN A 102 12.94 2.46 -13.87
N LYS A 103 11.84 3.19 -13.95
CA LYS A 103 11.82 4.67 -14.07
C LYS A 103 11.09 5.32 -12.93
N ARG A 104 11.50 6.55 -12.63
CA ARG A 104 10.88 7.34 -11.59
C ARG A 104 9.60 7.97 -12.10
N VAL A 105 8.51 7.73 -11.40
CA VAL A 105 7.26 8.47 -11.52
C VAL A 105 7.18 9.43 -10.35
N THR A 106 6.97 10.71 -10.64
CA THR A 106 6.75 11.74 -9.62
C THR A 106 5.35 12.29 -9.75
N PHE A 107 4.54 12.08 -8.71
CA PHE A 107 3.23 12.68 -8.59
C PHE A 107 3.36 14.06 -7.96
N THR A 108 2.63 15.03 -8.49
CA THR A 108 2.37 16.33 -7.85
C THR A 108 0.86 16.47 -7.65
N VAL A 109 0.41 16.53 -6.41
CA VAL A 109 -1.01 16.65 -6.06
C VAL A 109 -1.33 18.10 -5.73
N VAL A 110 -2.34 18.65 -6.40
CA VAL A 110 -2.77 20.04 -6.24
C VAL A 110 -4.27 20.16 -6.05
N ASP A 111 -4.71 21.26 -5.46
CA ASP A 111 -6.10 21.68 -5.44
C ASP A 111 -6.52 22.13 -6.85
N ALA A 112 -7.59 21.54 -7.40
CA ALA A 112 -8.12 21.90 -8.72
C ALA A 112 -8.57 23.38 -8.78
N ASN A 113 -9.01 23.95 -7.66
CA ASN A 113 -9.45 25.32 -7.50
C ASN A 113 -8.30 26.17 -6.96
N GLY A 114 -7.39 26.59 -7.83
CA GLY A 114 -6.33 27.55 -7.52
C GLY A 114 -4.91 26.97 -7.47
N GLY A 115 -4.74 25.66 -7.66
CA GLY A 115 -3.43 25.04 -7.89
C GLY A 115 -2.53 24.97 -6.67
N ALA A 116 -3.08 25.14 -5.46
CA ALA A 116 -2.32 25.00 -4.23
C ALA A 116 -1.81 23.56 -4.08
N THR A 117 -0.55 23.37 -3.71
CA THR A 117 0.03 22.04 -3.49
C THR A 117 -0.56 21.37 -2.26
N LEU A 118 -0.91 20.09 -2.37
CA LEU A 118 -1.56 19.33 -1.30
C LEU A 118 -0.56 18.36 -0.66
N ALA A 119 -0.07 18.72 0.53
CA ALA A 119 0.73 17.84 1.37
C ALA A 119 -0.13 16.75 2.03
N GLU A 120 0.48 15.63 2.38
CA GLU A 120 -0.18 14.47 3.03
C GLU A 120 -1.34 13.89 2.20
N ALA A 121 -1.36 14.10 0.89
CA ALA A 121 -2.25 13.38 -0.03
C ALA A 121 -1.73 11.95 -0.22
N GLY A 122 -2.61 10.97 -0.08
CA GLY A 122 -2.29 9.57 -0.30
C GLY A 122 -2.30 9.27 -1.80
N VAL A 123 -1.24 8.62 -2.29
CA VAL A 123 -1.12 8.11 -3.65
C VAL A 123 -0.95 6.59 -3.56
N ALA A 124 -1.98 5.85 -3.94
CA ALA A 124 -1.97 4.40 -4.00
C ALA A 124 -1.57 3.93 -5.41
N ILE A 125 -0.47 3.21 -5.55
CA ILE A 125 0.03 2.69 -6.82
C ILE A 125 0.96 1.50 -6.60
N ALA A 126 0.80 0.43 -7.38
CA ALA A 126 1.66 -0.77 -7.31
C ALA A 126 1.80 -1.32 -5.87
N ASP A 127 0.67 -1.50 -5.18
CA ASP A 127 0.54 -1.90 -3.77
C ASP A 127 1.09 -0.90 -2.74
N ALA A 128 1.83 0.13 -3.18
CA ALA A 128 2.28 1.22 -2.33
C ALA A 128 1.14 2.18 -2.00
N THR A 129 1.15 2.76 -0.80
CA THR A 129 0.32 3.90 -0.39
C THR A 129 1.24 4.98 0.16
N LEU A 130 1.66 5.87 -0.72
CA LEU A 130 2.65 6.89 -0.42
C LEU A 130 1.99 8.22 -0.07
N LYS A 131 2.70 9.12 0.59
CA LYS A 131 2.19 10.44 0.94
C LYS A 131 3.00 11.55 0.30
N THR A 132 2.32 12.58 -0.18
CA THR A 132 2.96 13.79 -0.69
C THR A 132 3.62 14.61 0.42
N ASP A 133 4.76 15.20 0.09
CA ASP A 133 5.50 16.13 0.94
C ASP A 133 4.85 17.52 0.99
N ALA A 134 5.51 18.48 1.65
CA ALA A 134 5.04 19.87 1.76
C ALA A 134 4.88 20.59 0.41
N ALA A 135 5.55 20.14 -0.65
CA ALA A 135 5.43 20.64 -2.01
C ALA A 135 4.37 19.88 -2.83
N GLY A 136 3.60 19.00 -2.19
CA GLY A 136 2.60 18.16 -2.84
C GLY A 136 3.22 17.05 -3.70
N LYS A 137 4.49 16.70 -3.50
CA LYS A 137 5.21 15.74 -4.34
C LYS A 137 5.46 14.41 -3.65
N VAL A 138 5.40 13.33 -4.43
CA VAL A 138 5.87 12.00 -4.01
C VAL A 138 6.38 11.23 -5.22
N SER A 139 7.41 10.42 -5.04
CA SER A 139 8.03 9.66 -6.12
C SER A 139 8.08 8.17 -5.82
N ILE A 140 7.98 7.37 -6.88
CA ILE A 140 8.14 5.91 -6.85
C ILE A 140 8.90 5.47 -8.09
N VAL A 141 9.76 4.46 -7.96
CA VAL A 141 10.50 3.87 -9.10
C VAL A 141 9.82 2.57 -9.50
N LEU A 142 9.36 2.49 -10.74
CA LEU A 142 8.50 1.41 -11.23
C LEU A 142 9.01 0.82 -12.55
N PRO A 143 8.84 -0.49 -12.78
CA PRO A 143 9.06 -1.08 -14.09
C PRO A 143 8.14 -0.46 -15.17
N PRO A 144 8.61 -0.30 -16.41
CA PRO A 144 7.77 0.15 -17.53
C PRO A 144 6.60 -0.82 -17.79
N LYS A 145 5.40 -0.44 -17.37
CA LYS A 145 4.12 -1.13 -17.62
C LYS A 145 2.95 -0.20 -17.30
N GLY A 146 1.72 -0.67 -17.53
CA GLY A 146 0.50 0.02 -17.12
C GLY A 146 0.18 -0.18 -15.63
N TYR A 147 -0.26 0.89 -14.97
CA TYR A 147 -0.70 0.92 -13.57
C TYR A 147 -2.03 1.68 -13.47
N SER A 148 -2.92 1.19 -12.62
CA SER A 148 -3.95 2.04 -11.99
C SER A 148 -3.36 2.71 -10.76
N TYR A 149 -3.87 3.89 -10.44
CA TYR A 149 -3.53 4.58 -9.21
C TYR A 149 -4.73 5.34 -8.68
N ASP A 150 -4.76 5.53 -7.37
CA ASP A 150 -5.78 6.30 -6.67
C ASP A 150 -5.12 7.41 -5.86
N VAL A 151 -5.73 8.59 -5.83
CA VAL A 151 -5.25 9.73 -5.06
C VAL A 151 -6.36 10.20 -4.14
N ALA A 152 -6.08 10.20 -2.84
CA ALA A 152 -7.06 10.52 -1.80
C ALA A 152 -6.52 11.57 -0.84
N LYS A 153 -7.38 12.51 -0.45
CA LYS A 153 -7.10 13.49 0.60
C LYS A 153 -8.40 13.83 1.32
N ALA A 154 -8.39 13.79 2.65
CA ALA A 154 -9.55 14.23 3.42
C ALA A 154 -10.02 15.62 2.97
N GLU A 155 -11.35 15.78 2.85
CA GLU A 155 -12.04 16.97 2.32
C GLU A 155 -11.95 17.18 0.81
N TYR A 156 -11.35 16.25 0.08
CA TYR A 156 -11.34 16.22 -1.38
C TYR A 156 -12.06 14.99 -1.89
N ASP A 157 -12.55 15.09 -3.12
CA ASP A 157 -13.06 13.97 -3.90
C ASP A 157 -11.89 13.09 -4.32
N ASP A 158 -12.04 11.78 -4.18
CA ASP A 158 -10.99 10.83 -4.55
C ASP A 158 -10.83 10.79 -6.08
N TYR A 159 -9.60 10.56 -6.53
CA TYR A 159 -9.28 10.54 -7.95
C TYR A 159 -8.69 9.20 -8.35
N GLU A 160 -9.35 8.50 -9.26
CA GLU A 160 -8.84 7.28 -9.89
C GLU A 160 -8.22 7.60 -11.25
N GLY A 161 -7.07 7.00 -11.54
CA GLY A 161 -6.35 7.23 -12.77
C GLY A 161 -5.61 6.01 -13.30
N ARG A 162 -5.09 6.15 -14.52
CA ARG A 162 -4.21 5.16 -15.15
C ARG A 162 -2.96 5.85 -15.67
N LEU A 163 -1.82 5.17 -15.53
CA LEU A 163 -0.52 5.61 -15.99
C LEU A 163 0.17 4.46 -16.72
N THR A 164 0.77 4.75 -17.87
CA THR A 164 1.75 3.87 -18.49
C THR A 164 3.13 4.40 -18.18
N VAL A 165 3.92 3.63 -17.43
CA VAL A 165 5.33 3.94 -17.16
C VAL A 165 6.13 3.63 -18.42
N LEU A 166 6.85 4.63 -18.93
CA LEU A 166 7.67 4.55 -20.13
C LEU A 166 9.15 4.27 -19.78
N ASP A 167 10.03 4.27 -20.78
CA ASP A 167 11.48 4.13 -20.58
C ASP A 167 12.17 5.49 -20.28
N GLU A 168 11.47 6.37 -19.57
CA GLU A 168 11.99 7.65 -19.08
C GLU A 168 11.30 8.05 -17.77
N ASP A 169 11.93 8.93 -17.00
CA ASP A 169 11.32 9.49 -15.80
C ASP A 169 10.12 10.37 -16.17
N GLN A 170 9.04 10.27 -15.40
CA GLN A 170 7.77 10.93 -15.69
C GLN A 170 7.31 11.79 -14.51
N GLU A 171 6.78 12.96 -14.82
CA GLU A 171 6.07 13.80 -13.88
C GLU A 171 4.58 13.80 -14.22
N LEU A 172 3.73 13.63 -13.20
CA LEU A 172 2.28 13.59 -13.34
C LEU A 172 1.66 14.53 -12.31
N THR A 173 0.86 15.49 -12.78
CA THR A 173 0.08 16.37 -11.90
C THR A 173 -1.35 15.83 -11.78
N VAL A 174 -1.80 15.62 -10.55
CA VAL A 174 -3.18 15.21 -10.22
C VAL A 174 -3.86 16.35 -9.48
N ALA A 175 -4.98 16.83 -10.01
CA ALA A 175 -5.76 17.91 -9.42
C ALA A 175 -7.00 17.34 -8.72
N LEU A 176 -7.04 17.45 -7.39
CA LEU A 176 -8.19 16.99 -6.59
C LEU A 176 -9.23 18.10 -6.45
N LYS A 177 -10.51 17.73 -6.53
CA LYS A 177 -11.62 18.67 -6.33
C LYS A 177 -12.02 18.69 -4.86
N LYS A 178 -12.08 19.88 -4.26
CA LYS A 178 -12.48 20.04 -2.86
C LYS A 178 -13.98 19.77 -2.69
N LEU A 179 -14.36 19.09 -1.60
CA LEU A 179 -15.75 18.82 -1.24
C LEU A 179 -16.39 20.04 -0.57
N GLU A 180 -17.15 20.81 -1.34
CA GLU A 180 -17.72 22.11 -0.92
C GLU A 180 -19.24 22.09 -0.73
N VAL A 181 -19.94 21.11 -1.32
CA VAL A 181 -21.40 21.00 -1.27
C VAL A 181 -21.78 19.83 -0.37
N THR A 182 -22.80 20.03 0.47
CA THR A 182 -23.40 18.96 1.27
C THR A 182 -24.84 18.76 0.85
N VAL A 183 -25.16 17.56 0.37
CA VAL A 183 -26.52 17.14 0.03
C VAL A 183 -27.05 16.26 1.16
N THR A 184 -28.26 16.51 1.62
CA THR A 184 -28.90 15.73 2.68
C THR A 184 -30.25 15.24 2.21
N TYR A 185 -30.44 13.92 2.18
CA TYR A 185 -31.68 13.28 1.85
C TYR A 185 -32.48 13.03 3.12
N LYS A 186 -33.73 13.48 3.12
CA LYS A 186 -34.64 13.35 4.26
C LYS A 186 -35.92 12.66 3.82
N THR A 187 -36.48 11.91 4.75
CA THR A 187 -37.84 11.36 4.67
C THR A 187 -38.73 12.13 5.65
N ASP A 188 -40.03 12.15 5.36
CA ASP A 188 -41.07 12.62 6.27
C ASP A 188 -41.33 11.64 7.45
N GLY A 189 -40.62 10.52 7.48
CA GLY A 189 -40.75 9.46 8.49
C GLY A 189 -41.51 8.22 8.00
N ASN A 190 -42.06 8.25 6.78
CA ASN A 190 -42.84 7.15 6.21
C ASN A 190 -42.04 6.29 5.21
N GLY A 191 -40.72 6.35 5.27
CA GLY A 191 -39.82 5.50 4.50
C GLY A 191 -38.39 5.60 5.00
N VAL A 192 -37.47 5.05 4.22
CA VAL A 192 -36.02 5.10 4.45
C VAL A 192 -35.31 5.47 3.15
N ILE A 193 -34.15 6.09 3.26
CA ILE A 193 -33.22 6.23 2.14
C ILE A 193 -32.31 5.01 2.18
N ALA A 194 -32.41 4.13 1.19
CA ALA A 194 -31.63 2.91 1.10
C ALA A 194 -30.23 3.24 0.58
N MET A 195 -29.32 3.62 1.48
CA MET A 195 -27.85 3.74 1.35
C MET A 195 -27.22 3.90 2.74
N GLU A 196 -25.90 3.68 2.87
CA GLU A 196 -25.17 3.94 4.13
C GLU A 196 -25.11 5.44 4.50
N ALA A 197 -25.14 6.33 3.50
CA ALA A 197 -25.00 7.77 3.71
C ALA A 197 -26.21 8.56 3.17
N ALA A 198 -27.13 8.95 4.07
CA ALA A 198 -28.18 9.94 3.77
C ALA A 198 -27.62 11.38 3.59
N VAL A 199 -26.31 11.57 3.77
CA VAL A 199 -25.58 12.82 3.61
C VAL A 199 -24.42 12.57 2.67
N GLN A 200 -24.34 13.32 1.58
CA GLN A 200 -23.23 13.26 0.63
C GLN A 200 -22.47 14.59 0.64
N ARG A 201 -21.14 14.51 0.62
CA ARG A 201 -20.26 15.67 0.42
C ARG A 201 -19.68 15.59 -0.98
N LEU A 202 -19.90 16.64 -1.76
CA LEU A 202 -19.59 16.66 -3.20
C LEU A 202 -18.74 17.88 -3.53
N PRO A 203 -17.89 17.79 -4.57
CA PRO A 203 -17.28 18.98 -5.13
C PRO A 203 -18.34 19.86 -5.80
N MET A 204 -18.04 21.15 -5.97
CA MET A 204 -18.95 22.06 -6.66
C MET A 204 -19.22 21.58 -8.09
N GLY A 205 -20.49 21.32 -8.40
CA GLY A 205 -20.91 20.77 -9.70
C GLY A 205 -20.57 19.29 -9.91
N GLY A 206 -20.18 18.57 -8.85
CA GLY A 206 -20.02 17.11 -8.87
C GLY A 206 -21.36 16.38 -8.83
N ASP A 207 -21.37 15.17 -9.37
CA ASP A 207 -22.50 14.26 -9.31
C ASP A 207 -22.48 13.48 -8.00
N GLY A 208 -23.65 13.34 -7.37
CA GLY A 208 -23.81 12.51 -6.17
C GLY A 208 -23.92 11.02 -6.50
N GLU A 209 -23.75 10.18 -5.50
CA GLU A 209 -24.09 8.77 -5.60
C GLU A 209 -25.61 8.59 -5.66
N GLN A 210 -26.06 7.57 -6.40
CA GLN A 210 -27.50 7.33 -6.55
C GLN A 210 -28.11 6.84 -5.24
N VAL A 211 -29.11 7.55 -4.72
CA VAL A 211 -29.92 7.13 -3.56
C VAL A 211 -31.27 6.58 -4.00
N VAL A 212 -31.84 5.68 -3.19
CA VAL A 212 -33.19 5.12 -3.41
C VAL A 212 -34.08 5.42 -2.21
N ALA A 213 -35.22 6.07 -2.44
CA ALA A 213 -36.26 6.22 -1.44
C ALA A 213 -37.13 4.95 -1.39
N VAL A 214 -37.13 4.28 -0.24
CA VAL A 214 -37.91 3.06 0.02
C VAL A 214 -39.04 3.37 0.99
N PRO A 215 -40.31 3.38 0.54
CA PRO A 215 -41.46 3.59 1.42
C PRO A 215 -41.60 2.48 2.46
N ASN A 216 -42.11 2.82 3.64
CA ASN A 216 -42.53 1.84 4.63
C ASN A 216 -43.76 1.06 4.13
N ALA A 217 -44.01 -0.11 4.70
CA ALA A 217 -45.20 -0.89 4.39
C ALA A 217 -46.49 -0.06 4.60
N GLY A 218 -47.37 -0.05 3.60
CA GLY A 218 -48.59 0.76 3.59
C GLY A 218 -48.43 2.17 3.00
N TYR A 219 -47.22 2.57 2.60
CA TYR A 219 -46.94 3.84 1.94
C TYR A 219 -46.45 3.64 0.50
N GLN A 220 -46.50 4.71 -0.29
CA GLN A 220 -45.92 4.76 -1.63
C GLN A 220 -45.02 5.99 -1.76
N PHE A 221 -43.98 5.87 -2.58
CA PHE A 221 -43.15 7.01 -2.95
C PHE A 221 -43.95 7.93 -3.87
N VAL A 222 -43.99 9.22 -3.57
CA VAL A 222 -44.75 10.21 -4.36
C VAL A 222 -43.81 11.04 -5.23
N SER A 223 -42.92 11.81 -4.61
CA SER A 223 -41.94 12.64 -5.30
C SER A 223 -40.82 13.08 -4.35
N TRP A 224 -39.71 13.52 -4.92
CA TRP A 224 -38.71 14.31 -4.23
C TRP A 224 -39.15 15.78 -4.13
N GLU A 225 -38.44 16.60 -3.33
CA GLU A 225 -38.74 18.03 -3.15
C GLU A 225 -38.56 18.86 -4.44
N ASP A 226 -37.72 18.38 -5.37
CA ASP A 226 -37.54 18.96 -6.70
C ASP A 226 -38.66 18.60 -7.69
N GLY A 227 -39.63 17.79 -7.25
CA GLY A 227 -40.82 17.42 -8.01
C GLY A 227 -40.69 16.17 -8.89
N ALA A 228 -39.53 15.52 -8.99
CA ALA A 228 -39.47 14.29 -9.79
C ALA A 228 -39.94 13.05 -9.03
N VAL A 229 -40.54 12.13 -9.78
CA VAL A 229 -41.43 11.07 -9.30
C VAL A 229 -40.83 9.67 -9.37
N ASN A 230 -39.60 9.54 -9.88
CA ASN A 230 -38.83 8.31 -9.77
C ASN A 230 -38.24 8.20 -8.34
N SER A 231 -38.26 7.01 -7.76
CA SER A 231 -37.75 6.78 -6.39
C SER A 231 -36.23 6.82 -6.28
N THR A 232 -35.51 7.19 -7.34
CA THR A 232 -34.04 7.30 -7.38
C THR A 232 -33.58 8.74 -7.60
N ARG A 233 -32.46 9.12 -6.98
CA ARG A 233 -31.81 10.42 -7.16
C ARG A 233 -30.32 10.28 -7.26
#